data_AF-A0A7S1GA55-F1
#
_entry.id   AF-A0A7S1GA55-F1
#
_cell.length_a   1.000
_cell.length_b   1.000
_cell.length_c   1.000
_cell.angle_alpha   90.00
_cell.angle_beta   90.00
_cell.angle_gamma   90.00
#
_symmetry.space_group_name_H-M   'P 1'
#
loop_
_entity.id
_entity.type
_entity.pdbx_description
1 polymer ?
#
loop_
_entity_poly.entity_id
_entity_poly.type
_entity_poly.pdbx_seq_one_letter_code
_entity_poly.pdbx_strand_id
1 'polypeptide(L)'
;RETLRALEIVARDVPGRGAYVLRHAASAELDKFRDVVIRLFSAKESVRRADVREACVSELGEALPQNVYSKLMRELATSRNNVWTFKDGAKPAALRVEEDDDDGGDDGGDDDGDDS
;
A
#
# COMPACT_ATOMS: atom_id res chain seq x y z
N ARG A 1 -20.93 -22.70 13.61
CA ARG A 1 -20.97 -21.57 12.64
C ARG A 1 -20.49 -20.26 13.30
N GLU A 2 -19.45 -20.33 14.14
CA GLU A 2 -18.95 -19.17 14.91
C GLU A 2 -17.63 -18.60 14.38
N THR A 3 -16.88 -19.38 13.60
CA THR A 3 -15.57 -18.98 13.07
C THR A 3 -15.64 -17.91 11.97
N LEU A 4 -16.74 -17.84 11.22
CA LEU A 4 -16.91 -16.83 10.16
C LEU A 4 -17.13 -15.42 10.71
N ARG A 5 -17.79 -15.27 11.88
CA ARG A 5 -17.99 -13.95 12.50
C ARG A 5 -16.73 -13.38 13.12
N ALA A 6 -15.86 -14.24 13.66
CA ALA A 6 -14.57 -13.80 14.19
C ALA A 6 -13.68 -13.25 13.06
N LEU A 7 -13.67 -13.92 11.90
CA LEU A 7 -12.93 -13.46 10.71
C LEU A 7 -13.36 -12.06 10.26
N GLU A 8 -14.66 -11.73 10.28
CA GLU A 8 -15.09 -10.38 9.94
C GLU A 8 -14.45 -9.33 10.86
N ILE A 9 -14.35 -9.58 12.16
CA ILE A 9 -13.83 -8.60 13.14
C ILE A 9 -12.34 -8.30 12.89
N VAL A 10 -11.55 -9.30 12.51
CA VAL A 10 -10.11 -9.15 12.26
C VAL A 10 -9.74 -8.87 10.82
N ALA A 11 -10.57 -9.26 9.85
CA ALA A 11 -10.26 -9.19 8.43
C ALA A 11 -11.43 -8.65 7.60
N ARG A 12 -11.12 -7.87 6.58
CA ARG A 12 -12.06 -7.29 5.63
C ARG A 12 -11.89 -7.95 4.27
N ASP A 13 -13.00 -8.30 3.63
CA ASP A 13 -13.02 -8.70 2.23
C ASP A 13 -12.57 -7.53 1.33
N VAL A 14 -11.79 -7.85 0.30
CA VAL A 14 -11.45 -6.96 -0.81
C VAL A 14 -12.37 -7.31 -1.99
N PRO A 15 -13.40 -6.48 -2.24
CA PRO A 15 -14.42 -6.80 -3.23
C PRO A 15 -13.80 -7.06 -4.61
N GLY A 16 -14.24 -8.14 -5.26
CA GLY A 16 -13.80 -8.49 -6.61
C GLY A 16 -12.44 -9.19 -6.70
N ARG A 17 -11.75 -9.42 -5.56
CA ARG A 17 -10.46 -10.14 -5.53
C ARG A 17 -10.50 -11.47 -4.78
N GLY A 18 -11.50 -11.71 -3.94
CA GLY A 18 -11.57 -12.92 -3.12
C GLY A 18 -10.48 -13.01 -2.04
N ALA A 19 -9.88 -11.86 -1.70
CA ALA A 19 -8.80 -11.74 -0.73
C ALA A 19 -9.27 -11.01 0.53
N TYR A 20 -8.63 -11.30 1.67
CA TYR A 20 -8.94 -10.71 2.95
C TYR A 20 -7.74 -9.93 3.50
N VAL A 21 -7.99 -8.73 4.01
CA VAL A 21 -6.97 -7.84 4.60
C VAL A 21 -7.27 -7.60 6.07
N LEU A 22 -6.23 -7.55 6.91
CA LEU A 22 -6.40 -7.24 8.32
C LEU A 22 -7.03 -5.84 8.49
N ARG A 23 -8.08 -5.79 9.31
CA ARG A 23 -8.91 -4.59 9.57
C ARG A 23 -8.17 -3.54 10.39
N HIS A 24 -7.23 -3.96 11.24
CA HIS A 24 -6.41 -3.10 12.09
C HIS A 24 -4.93 -3.31 11.82
N ALA A 25 -4.26 -2.26 11.38
CA ALA A 25 -2.83 -2.09 11.45
C ALA A 25 -2.42 -1.76 12.89
N ALA A 26 -1.11 -1.81 13.17
CA ALA A 26 -0.56 -1.47 14.49
C ALA A 26 -0.79 0.01 14.93
N SER A 27 -1.36 0.87 14.07
CA SER A 27 -1.68 2.28 14.39
C SER A 27 -2.95 2.75 13.66
N ALA A 28 -3.79 3.52 14.36
CA ALA A 28 -5.03 4.09 13.83
C ALA A 28 -4.80 5.03 12.63
N GLU A 29 -3.65 5.70 12.56
CA GLU A 29 -3.29 6.54 11.41
C GLU A 29 -3.12 5.70 10.14
N LEU A 30 -2.55 4.48 10.25
CA LEU A 30 -2.41 3.57 9.13
C LEU A 30 -3.76 3.05 8.64
N ASP A 31 -4.71 2.81 9.56
CA ASP A 31 -6.04 2.29 9.22
C ASP A 31 -6.84 3.25 8.33
N LYS A 32 -6.75 4.55 8.60
CA LYS A 32 -7.38 5.61 7.78
C LYS A 32 -6.95 5.52 6.32
N PHE A 33 -5.64 5.46 6.06
CA PHE A 33 -5.11 5.44 4.70
C PHE A 33 -5.24 4.06 4.04
N ARG A 34 -5.19 2.99 4.84
CA ARG A 34 -5.40 1.60 4.39
C ARG A 34 -6.75 1.44 3.70
N ASP A 35 -7.82 2.00 4.28
CA ASP A 35 -9.18 1.91 3.72
C ASP A 35 -9.23 2.44 2.28
N VAL A 36 -8.68 3.64 2.07
CA VAL A 36 -8.60 4.30 0.75
C VAL A 36 -7.80 3.44 -0.24
N VAL A 37 -6.65 2.93 0.18
CA VAL A 37 -5.78 2.09 -0.67
C VAL A 37 -6.48 0.80 -1.07
N ILE A 38 -7.21 0.15 -0.16
CA ILE A 38 -7.98 -1.07 -0.47
C ILE A 38 -9.09 -0.78 -1.48
N ARG A 39 -9.83 0.32 -1.33
CA ARG A 39 -10.85 0.73 -2.30
C ARG A 39 -10.23 1.00 -3.66
N LEU A 40 -9.08 1.66 -3.70
CA LEU A 40 -8.34 1.93 -4.93
C LEU A 40 -7.97 0.61 -5.64
N PHE A 41 -7.49 -0.40 -4.91
CA PHE A 41 -7.20 -1.71 -5.45
C PHE A 41 -8.43 -2.55 -5.80
N SER A 42 -9.60 -2.21 -5.27
CA SER A 42 -10.88 -2.82 -5.66
C SER A 42 -11.37 -2.25 -7.01
N ALA A 43 -11.00 -1.01 -7.33
CA ALA A 43 -11.35 -0.34 -8.58
C ALA A 43 -10.30 -0.53 -9.68
N LYS A 44 -9.01 -0.65 -9.32
CA LYS A 44 -7.88 -0.77 -10.25
C LYS A 44 -7.09 -2.05 -9.99
N GLU A 45 -6.70 -2.73 -11.07
CA GLU A 45 -5.87 -3.93 -10.96
C GLU A 45 -4.47 -3.59 -10.41
N SER A 46 -3.92 -2.47 -10.87
CA SER A 46 -2.62 -1.93 -10.47
C SER A 46 -2.67 -0.41 -10.31
N VAL A 47 -1.77 0.13 -9.50
CA VAL A 47 -1.74 1.56 -9.14
C VAL A 47 -0.32 2.09 -9.14
N ARG A 48 -0.13 3.38 -9.42
CA ARG A 48 1.14 4.08 -9.21
C ARG A 48 1.09 4.88 -7.91
N ARG A 49 2.26 5.32 -7.45
CA ARG A 49 2.39 6.20 -6.27
C ARG A 49 1.54 7.46 -6.38
N ALA A 50 1.44 8.03 -7.58
CA ALA A 50 0.60 9.19 -7.87
C ALA A 50 -0.89 8.91 -7.64
N ASP A 51 -1.40 7.77 -8.14
CA ASP A 51 -2.80 7.37 -7.92
C ASP A 51 -3.13 7.24 -6.43
N VAL A 52 -2.20 6.67 -5.65
CA VAL A 52 -2.39 6.49 -4.20
C VAL A 52 -2.43 7.83 -3.48
N ARG A 53 -1.51 8.75 -3.81
CA ARG A 53 -1.48 10.09 -3.21
C ARG A 53 -2.73 10.89 -3.57
N GLU A 54 -3.14 10.87 -4.83
CA GLU A 54 -4.34 11.55 -5.30
C GLU A 54 -5.59 11.01 -4.61
N ALA A 55 -5.73 9.69 -4.49
CA ALA A 55 -6.85 9.07 -3.78
C ALA A 55 -6.91 9.49 -2.31
N CYS A 56 -5.77 9.52 -1.61
CA CYS A 56 -5.72 9.96 -0.21
C CYS A 56 -6.09 11.44 -0.06
N VAL A 57 -5.58 12.31 -0.93
CA VAL A 57 -5.94 13.74 -0.90
C VAL A 57 -7.42 13.94 -1.24
N SER A 58 -7.94 13.18 -2.21
CA SER A 58 -9.34 13.29 -2.63
C SER A 58 -10.34 12.76 -1.60
N GLU A 59 -10.06 11.63 -0.93
CA GLU A 59 -11.00 11.02 0.02
C GLU A 59 -10.83 11.54 1.46
N LEU A 60 -9.61 11.89 1.86
CA LEU A 60 -9.30 12.27 3.24
C LEU A 60 -8.96 13.76 3.39
N GLY A 61 -8.74 14.49 2.29
CA GLY A 61 -8.31 15.89 2.34
C GLY A 61 -6.87 16.07 2.82
N GLU A 62 -6.09 14.99 2.92
CA GLU A 62 -4.77 14.99 3.56
C GLU A 62 -3.73 14.28 2.68
N ALA A 63 -2.53 14.84 2.66
CA ALA A 63 -1.39 14.23 1.97
C ALA A 63 -0.94 12.98 2.73
N LEU A 64 -0.70 11.89 1.99
CA LEU A 64 -0.20 10.64 2.55
C LEU A 64 1.29 10.78 2.93
N PRO A 65 1.65 10.67 4.23
CA PRO A 65 3.04 10.73 4.64
C PRO A 65 3.88 9.60 4.03
N GLN A 66 5.14 9.88 3.67
CA GLN A 66 5.97 8.93 2.94
C GLN A 66 6.24 7.63 3.72
N ASN A 67 6.49 7.75 5.02
CA ASN A 67 6.70 6.61 5.91
C ASN A 67 5.44 5.72 6.02
N VAL A 68 4.26 6.32 6.03
CA VAL A 68 2.95 5.63 6.05
C VAL A 68 2.71 4.94 4.71
N TYR A 69 2.97 5.63 3.59
CA TYR A 69 2.90 5.05 2.25
C TYR A 69 3.77 3.79 2.12
N SER A 70 5.06 3.89 2.45
CA SER A 70 6.00 2.78 2.31
C SER A 70 5.58 1.56 3.13
N LYS A 71 5.06 1.77 4.35
CA LYS A 71 4.53 0.68 5.19
C LYS A 71 3.29 0.05 4.59
N LEU A 72 2.31 0.86 4.17
CA LEU A 72 1.04 0.37 3.61
C LEU A 72 1.24 -0.42 2.33
N MET A 73 2.01 0.13 1.39
CA MET A 73 2.23 -0.51 0.09
C MET A 73 3.03 -1.80 0.24
N ARG A 74 4.00 -1.85 1.16
CA ARG A 74 4.75 -3.08 1.46
C ARG A 74 3.87 -4.16 2.07
N GLU A 75 2.88 -3.78 2.88
CA GLU A 75 1.96 -4.76 3.48
C GLU A 75 0.92 -5.26 2.46
N LEU A 76 0.31 -4.35 1.70
CA LEU A 76 -0.86 -4.64 0.85
C LEU A 76 -0.50 -5.04 -0.58
N ALA A 77 0.68 -4.69 -1.08
CA ALA A 77 1.01 -4.80 -2.50
C ALA A 77 2.46 -5.24 -2.74
N THR A 78 2.71 -5.71 -3.96
CA THR A 78 4.06 -5.91 -4.53
C THR A 78 4.34 -4.84 -5.57
N SER A 79 5.57 -4.34 -5.60
CA SER A 79 6.02 -3.39 -6.63
C SER A 79 6.72 -4.13 -7.76
N ARG A 80 6.45 -3.74 -9.00
CA ARG A 80 7.23 -4.13 -10.18
C ARG A 80 7.20 -3.00 -11.20
N ASN A 81 8.35 -2.60 -11.73
CA ASN A 81 8.47 -1.53 -12.74
C ASN A 81 7.74 -0.23 -12.32
N ASN A 82 7.89 0.18 -11.05
CA ASN A 82 7.23 1.35 -10.46
C ASN A 82 5.68 1.29 -10.47
N VAL A 83 5.12 0.09 -10.53
CA VAL A 83 3.68 -0.18 -10.48
C VAL A 83 3.39 -1.16 -9.34
N TRP A 84 2.35 -0.87 -8.57
CA TRP A 84 1.94 -1.68 -7.43
C TRP A 84 0.75 -2.55 -7.79
N THR A 85 0.83 -3.82 -7.40
CA THR A 85 -0.24 -4.81 -7.59
C THR A 85 -0.60 -5.40 -6.23
N PHE A 86 -1.90 -5.58 -5.98
CA PHE A 86 -2.39 -6.08 -4.70
C PHE A 86 -1.93 -7.52 -4.41
N LYS A 87 -1.52 -7.79 -3.16
CA LYS A 87 -1.16 -9.12 -2.66
C LYS A 87 -2.42 -9.91 -2.34
N ASP A 88 -2.92 -10.74 -3.26
CA ASP A 88 -4.13 -11.55 -3.01
C ASP A 88 -3.86 -12.86 -2.25
N GLY A 89 -2.60 -13.20 -1.96
CA GLY A 89 -2.25 -14.42 -1.24
C GLY A 89 -2.30 -15.70 -2.10
N ALA A 90 -2.70 -15.62 -3.37
CA ALA A 90 -2.29 -16.63 -4.33
C ALA A 90 -0.76 -16.63 -4.35
N LYS A 91 -0.15 -17.81 -4.14
CA LYS A 91 1.31 -18.00 -4.26
C LYS A 91 1.79 -17.20 -5.46
N PRO A 92 2.91 -16.45 -5.36
CA PRO A 92 3.45 -15.72 -6.50
C PRO A 92 3.49 -16.70 -7.66
N ALA A 93 2.69 -16.42 -8.69
CA ALA A 93 2.69 -17.22 -9.91
C ALA A 93 4.15 -17.30 -10.33
N ALA A 94 4.69 -18.51 -10.30
CA ALA A 94 6.11 -18.77 -10.33
C ALA A 94 6.77 -18.08 -11.52
N LEU A 95 7.40 -16.95 -11.26
CA LEU A 95 8.48 -16.40 -12.07
C LEU A 95 9.51 -15.91 -11.08
N ARG A 96 10.46 -16.80 -10.75
CA ARG A 96 11.82 -16.45 -10.36
C ARG A 96 12.25 -15.26 -11.20
N VAL A 97 12.59 -14.12 -10.59
CA VAL A 97 13.79 -13.30 -10.88
C VAL A 97 13.93 -12.30 -9.74
N GLU A 98 15.04 -12.48 -9.02
CA GLU A 98 15.96 -11.54 -8.36
C GLU A 98 15.42 -10.42 -7.46
N GLU A 99 15.97 -10.44 -6.25
CA GLU A 99 15.87 -9.45 -5.18
C GLU A 99 16.57 -8.15 -5.64
N ASP A 100 15.83 -7.25 -6.29
CA ASP A 100 16.23 -5.85 -6.38
C ASP A 100 15.59 -5.09 -5.22
N ASP A 101 16.30 -5.12 -4.09
CA ASP A 101 16.23 -4.15 -3.00
C ASP A 101 16.53 -2.74 -3.53
N ASP A 102 15.58 -2.12 -4.23
CA ASP A 102 15.66 -0.70 -4.54
C ASP A 102 15.02 0.10 -3.40
N ASP A 103 15.78 0.17 -2.30
CA ASP A 103 15.63 1.18 -1.25
C ASP A 103 15.97 2.53 -1.88
N GLY A 104 14.98 3.13 -2.55
CA GLY A 104 15.02 4.52 -3.01
C GLY A 104 14.99 5.45 -1.81
N GLY A 105 16.11 5.49 -1.08
CA GLY A 105 16.48 6.57 -0.18
C GLY A 105 16.52 7.85 -0.97
N ASP A 106 15.64 8.77 -0.62
CA ASP A 106 15.66 10.15 -1.12
C ASP A 106 16.78 10.85 -0.32
N ASP A 107 17.97 10.84 -0.90
CA ASP A 107 19.11 11.65 -0.51
C ASP A 107 18.78 13.13 -0.72
N GLY A 108 18.24 13.75 0.33
CA GLY A 108 18.17 15.20 0.46
C GLY A 108 19.58 15.79 0.50
N GLY A 109 20.20 15.93 -0.66
CA GLY A 109 21.36 16.77 -0.89
C GLY A 109 20.90 18.20 -1.09
N ASP A 110 20.93 18.99 -0.01
CA ASP A 110 21.01 20.45 -0.11
C ASP A 110 22.49 20.83 0.13
N ASP A 111 23.31 20.67 -0.91
CA ASP A 111 24.62 21.31 -1.05
C ASP A 111 24.53 22.29 -2.22
N ASP A 112 24.34 23.56 -1.89
CA ASP A 112 24.75 24.69 -2.72
C ASP A 112 25.28 25.74 -1.74
N GLY A 113 26.57 25.62 -1.44
CA GLY A 113 27.35 26.72 -0.91
C GLY A 113 27.48 27.85 -1.93
N ASP A 114 27.72 29.07 -1.44
CA ASP A 114 28.55 30.03 -2.18
C ASP A 114 29.29 30.94 -1.20
N ASP A 115 30.50 31.23 -1.64
CA ASP A 115 31.68 31.78 -0.99
C ASP A 115 31.69 33.32 -1.12
N SER A 116 31.98 34.04 -0.02
CA SER A 116 32.72 35.33 0.05
C SER A 116 32.58 36.01 1.41
#